data_AF-A0A919UBT1-F1
#
_entry.id   AF-A0A919UBT1-F1
#
_cell.length_a   1.000
_cell.length_b   1.000
_cell.length_c   1.000
_cell.angle_alpha   90.00
_cell.angle_beta   90.00
_cell.angle_gamma   90.00
#
_symmetry.space_group_name_H-M   'P 1'
#
loop_
_entity.id
_entity.type
_entity.pdbx_description
1 polymer ?
#
loop_
_entity_poly.entity_id
_entity_poly.type
_entity_poly.pdbx_seq_one_letter_code
_entity_poly.pdbx_strand_id
1 'polypeptide(L)'
;MFERFTTRARTVVHTAHEEADALGHRTVGTEHLVLAMFSAGGIAADVLRACGIEAGELRATLAAGDDAAALRSIGIDLDAVRESVEQTFGPGALERAEPPRRGGFLFRRTKLSNRFGNDAKKALELSLRVALSMKHNYIGTEHLLLGVLRDERGTGGRLLRERGMTHDRTMELVKAALRNVA
;
A
#
# COMPACT_ATOMS: atom_id res chain seq x y z
N MET A 1 -7.31 18.72 -8.93
CA MET A 1 -7.59 17.30 -8.56
C MET A 1 -7.88 17.13 -7.06
N PHE A 2 -7.12 17.73 -6.13
CA PHE A 2 -7.27 17.54 -4.68
C PHE A 2 -8.24 18.48 -3.95
N GLU A 3 -9.03 19.29 -4.65
CA GLU A 3 -9.89 20.30 -4.03
C GLU A 3 -10.98 19.68 -3.14
N ARG A 4 -11.43 18.47 -3.47
CA ARG A 4 -12.42 17.73 -2.67
C ARG A 4 -11.78 16.89 -1.56
N PHE A 5 -10.46 16.73 -1.54
CA PHE A 5 -9.79 15.92 -0.53
C PHE A 5 -9.73 16.67 0.79
N THR A 6 -10.11 16.00 1.88
CA THR A 6 -9.83 16.48 3.23
C THR A 6 -8.33 16.62 3.46
N THR A 7 -7.92 17.40 4.47
CA THR A 7 -6.51 17.55 4.83
C THR A 7 -5.83 16.19 5.04
N ARG A 8 -6.46 15.29 5.81
CA ARG A 8 -5.93 13.93 6.04
C ARG A 8 -5.84 13.11 4.75
N ALA A 9 -6.87 13.14 3.92
CA ALA A 9 -6.84 12.42 2.64
C ALA A 9 -5.72 12.94 1.72
N ARG A 10 -5.45 14.25 1.72
CA ARG A 10 -4.33 14.85 0.99
C ARG A 10 -3.00 14.40 1.56
N THR A 11 -2.86 14.35 2.89
CA THR A 11 -1.69 13.78 3.56
C THR A 11 -1.44 12.34 3.13
N VAL A 12 -2.47 11.48 3.08
CA VAL A 12 -2.32 10.09 2.60
C VAL A 12 -1.69 10.05 1.21
N VAL A 13 -2.20 10.86 0.27
CA VAL A 13 -1.69 10.87 -1.10
C VAL A 13 -0.24 11.35 -1.16
N HIS A 14 0.13 12.37 -0.39
CA HIS A 14 1.51 12.87 -0.35
C HIS A 14 2.47 11.87 0.31
N THR A 15 2.11 11.35 1.48
CA THR A 15 2.92 10.41 2.26
C THR A 15 3.07 9.07 1.53
N ALA A 16 2.14 8.67 0.66
CA ALA A 16 2.30 7.46 -0.14
C ALA A 16 3.55 7.48 -1.04
N HIS A 17 4.03 8.66 -1.46
CA HIS A 17 5.32 8.76 -2.15
C HIS A 17 6.51 8.43 -1.24
N GLU A 18 6.45 8.88 0.01
CA GLU A 18 7.48 8.62 1.02
C GLU A 18 7.51 7.14 1.40
N GLU A 19 6.35 6.49 1.49
CA GLU A 19 6.25 5.04 1.70
C GLU A 19 6.85 4.26 0.52
N ALA A 20 6.60 4.68 -0.72
CA ALA A 20 7.20 4.06 -1.90
C ALA A 20 8.72 4.26 -1.93
N ASP A 21 9.21 5.45 -1.60
CA ASP A 21 10.64 5.73 -1.48
C ASP A 21 11.30 4.88 -0.38
N ALA A 22 10.64 4.74 0.77
CA ALA A 22 11.13 3.94 1.90
C ALA A 22 11.23 2.45 1.55
N LEU A 23 10.30 1.93 0.75
CA LEU A 23 10.32 0.56 0.24
C LEU A 23 11.18 0.39 -1.03
N GLY A 24 11.76 1.46 -1.57
CA GLY A 24 12.56 1.41 -2.80
C GLY A 24 11.74 1.15 -4.07
N HIS A 25 10.42 1.34 -4.02
CA HIS A 25 9.51 1.15 -5.13
C HIS A 25 9.49 2.36 -6.06
N ARG A 26 9.59 2.13 -7.39
CA ARG A 26 9.65 3.21 -8.40
C ARG A 26 8.31 3.91 -8.67
N THR A 27 7.21 3.29 -8.23
CA THR A 27 5.85 3.75 -8.47
C THR A 27 5.04 3.63 -7.20
N VAL A 28 4.14 4.59 -6.98
CA VAL A 28 3.21 4.53 -5.85
C VAL A 28 2.03 3.65 -6.23
N GLY A 29 2.00 2.43 -5.72
CA GLY A 29 0.85 1.51 -5.74
C GLY A 29 -0.13 1.69 -4.59
N THR A 30 -1.21 0.91 -4.60
CA THR A 30 -2.28 0.94 -3.57
C THR A 30 -1.80 0.59 -2.16
N GLU A 31 -0.78 -0.26 -2.03
CA GLU A 31 -0.16 -0.65 -0.78
C GLU A 31 0.48 0.53 -0.03
N HIS A 32 1.07 1.47 -0.77
CA HIS A 32 1.63 2.69 -0.20
C HIS A 32 0.54 3.64 0.29
N LEU A 33 -0.61 3.69 -0.42
CA LEU A 33 -1.78 4.44 0.05
C LEU A 33 -2.27 3.88 1.38
N VAL A 34 -2.35 2.54 1.52
CA VAL A 34 -2.76 1.89 2.76
C VAL A 34 -1.79 2.18 3.91
N LEU A 35 -0.47 2.07 3.68
CA LEU A 35 0.53 2.44 4.68
C LEU A 35 0.40 3.91 5.10
N ALA A 36 0.22 4.82 4.14
CA ALA A 36 0.05 6.24 4.41
C ALA A 36 -1.26 6.56 5.18
N MET A 37 -2.32 5.74 5.05
CA MET A 37 -3.55 5.90 5.86
C MET A 37 -3.27 5.73 7.36
N PHE A 38 -2.40 4.79 7.75
CA PHE A 38 -2.06 4.60 9.17
C PHE A 38 -1.42 5.85 9.78
N SER A 39 -0.49 6.47 9.04
CA SER A 39 0.23 7.68 9.47
C SER A 39 -0.64 8.94 9.45
N ALA A 40 -1.55 9.07 8.47
CA ALA A 40 -2.45 10.21 8.39
C ALA A 40 -3.58 10.18 9.45
N GLY A 41 -3.87 9.00 9.99
CA GLY A 41 -4.95 8.79 10.96
C GLY A 41 -6.35 8.98 10.37
N GLY A 42 -7.35 9.12 11.25
CA GLY A 42 -8.76 9.23 10.86
C GLY A 42 -9.41 7.89 10.60
N ILE A 43 -10.62 7.92 10.04
CA ILE A 43 -11.53 6.77 9.99
C ILE A 43 -10.92 5.55 9.30
N ALA A 44 -10.12 5.74 8.23
CA ALA A 44 -9.47 4.59 7.59
C ALA A 44 -8.49 3.89 8.53
N ALA A 45 -7.65 4.65 9.24
CA ALA A 45 -6.69 4.10 10.18
C ALA A 45 -7.39 3.39 11.34
N ASP A 46 -8.48 3.98 11.84
CA ASP A 46 -9.26 3.40 12.94
C ASP A 46 -9.93 2.09 12.51
N VAL A 47 -10.50 2.04 11.30
CA VAL A 47 -11.09 0.82 10.73
C VAL A 47 -10.04 -0.25 10.47
N LEU A 48 -8.88 0.11 9.91
CA LEU A 48 -7.77 -0.83 9.70
C LEU A 48 -7.31 -1.46 11.01
N ARG A 49 -7.12 -0.66 12.06
CA ARG A 49 -6.76 -1.14 13.40
C ARG A 49 -7.86 -1.98 14.04
N ALA A 50 -9.12 -1.59 13.89
CA ALA A 50 -10.26 -2.36 14.38
C ALA A 50 -10.38 -3.73 13.69
N CYS A 51 -9.86 -3.87 12.47
CA CYS A 51 -9.72 -5.14 11.77
C CYS A 51 -8.43 -5.91 12.12
N GLY A 52 -7.64 -5.42 13.09
CA GLY A 52 -6.40 -6.07 13.52
C GLY A 52 -5.24 -5.94 12.54
N ILE A 53 -5.30 -4.98 11.61
CA ILE A 53 -4.23 -4.77 10.63
C ILE A 53 -3.24 -3.74 11.16
N GLU A 54 -1.98 -4.14 11.24
CA GLU A 54 -0.90 -3.30 11.73
C GLU A 54 0.04 -2.87 10.59
N ALA A 55 0.41 -1.59 10.59
CA ALA A 55 1.29 -1.01 9.56
C ALA A 55 2.66 -1.69 9.49
N GLY A 56 3.19 -2.12 10.64
CA GLY A 56 4.49 -2.79 10.73
C GLY A 56 4.51 -4.13 10.00
N GLU A 57 3.49 -4.96 10.21
CA GLU A 57 3.35 -6.26 9.55
C GLU A 57 3.14 -6.10 8.04
N LEU A 58 2.30 -5.14 7.64
CA LEU A 58 2.08 -4.83 6.23
C LEU A 58 3.37 -4.36 5.55
N ARG A 59 4.13 -3.47 6.20
CA ARG A 59 5.41 -2.99 5.69
C ARG A 59 6.44 -4.12 5.59
N ALA A 60 6.52 -5.00 6.59
CA ALA A 60 7.40 -6.17 6.55
C ALA A 60 7.04 -7.11 5.38
N THR A 61 5.75 -7.36 5.17
CA THR A 61 5.26 -8.16 4.04
C THR A 61 5.70 -7.57 2.69
N LEU A 62 5.58 -6.25 2.53
CA LEU A 62 5.93 -5.54 1.30
C LEU A 62 7.44 -5.45 1.08
N ALA A 63 8.22 -5.29 2.15
CA ALA A 63 9.68 -5.27 2.09
C ALA A 63 10.26 -6.64 1.70
N ALA A 64 9.58 -7.74 2.03
CA ALA A 64 9.96 -9.08 1.58
C ALA A 64 9.76 -9.31 0.07
N GLY A 65 9.03 -8.40 -0.61
CA GLY A 65 8.84 -8.39 -2.06
C GLY A 65 7.63 -9.18 -2.55
N ASP A 66 6.87 -8.57 -3.49
CA ASP A 66 5.70 -9.18 -4.14
C ASP A 66 6.09 -10.18 -5.25
N ASP A 67 7.37 -10.21 -5.62
CA ASP A 67 7.91 -11.09 -6.65
C ASP A 67 7.77 -12.57 -6.27
N ALA A 68 7.66 -12.89 -4.97
CA ALA A 68 7.59 -14.27 -4.54
C ALA A 68 6.36 -15.03 -5.05
N ALA A 69 5.19 -14.37 -5.06
CA ALA A 69 3.97 -14.97 -5.60
C ALA A 69 4.01 -15.04 -7.14
N ALA A 70 4.56 -14.00 -7.79
CA ALA A 70 4.72 -13.96 -9.24
C ALA A 70 5.66 -15.07 -9.74
N LEU A 71 6.79 -15.28 -9.07
CA LEU A 71 7.77 -16.32 -9.38
C LEU A 71 7.17 -17.73 -9.23
N ARG A 72 6.42 -17.99 -8.16
CA ARG A 72 5.70 -19.28 -7.99
C ARG A 72 4.71 -19.54 -9.13
N SER A 73 4.01 -18.51 -9.61
CA SER A 73 3.03 -18.64 -10.69
C SER A 73 3.64 -19.07 -12.02
N ILE A 74 4.92 -18.76 -12.25
CA ILE A 74 5.70 -19.20 -13.41
C ILE A 74 6.56 -20.43 -13.13
N GLY A 75 6.33 -21.12 -12.00
CA GLY A 75 7.00 -22.36 -11.62
C GLY A 75 8.39 -22.18 -10.99
N ILE A 76 8.75 -20.96 -10.58
CA ILE A 76 10.01 -20.71 -9.87
C ILE A 76 9.74 -20.85 -8.37
N ASP A 77 10.28 -21.92 -7.79
CA ASP A 77 10.26 -22.16 -6.35
C ASP A 77 11.36 -21.33 -5.68
N LEU A 78 10.94 -20.31 -4.94
CA LEU A 78 11.83 -19.39 -4.25
C LEU A 78 12.58 -20.05 -3.09
N ASP A 79 12.00 -21.06 -2.46
CA ASP A 79 12.67 -21.82 -1.40
C ASP A 79 13.80 -22.66 -2.00
N ALA A 80 13.55 -23.30 -3.16
CA ALA A 80 14.59 -24.02 -3.90
C ALA A 80 15.71 -23.09 -4.41
N VAL A 81 15.36 -21.88 -4.87
CA VAL A 81 16.36 -20.86 -5.26
C VAL A 81 17.19 -20.43 -4.05
N ARG A 82 16.55 -20.16 -2.89
CA ARG A 82 17.27 -19.81 -1.66
C ARG A 82 18.24 -20.92 -1.26
N GLU A 83 17.76 -22.16 -1.22
CA GLU A 83 18.58 -23.31 -0.84
C GLU A 83 19.77 -23.49 -1.80
N SER A 84 19.54 -23.40 -3.11
CA SER A 84 20.62 -23.49 -4.11
C SER A 84 21.67 -22.39 -3.96
N VAL A 85 21.24 -21.16 -3.65
CA VAL A 85 22.14 -20.02 -3.39
C VAL A 85 22.91 -20.26 -2.09
N GLU A 86 22.29 -20.73 -1.02
CA GLU A 86 22.97 -21.05 0.24
C GLU A 86 23.96 -22.21 0.09
N GLN A 87 23.63 -23.23 -0.71
CA GLN A 87 24.53 -24.33 -1.04
C GLN A 87 25.76 -23.85 -1.82
N THR A 88 25.58 -22.86 -2.70
CA THR A 88 26.66 -22.37 -3.57
C THR A 88 27.52 -21.29 -2.89
N PHE A 89 26.91 -20.42 -2.10
CA PHE A 89 27.54 -19.20 -1.56
C PHE A 89 27.60 -19.15 -0.03
N GLY A 90 27.07 -20.17 0.65
CA GLY A 90 27.04 -20.33 2.10
C GLY A 90 25.75 -19.79 2.77
N PRO A 91 25.53 -20.11 4.06
CA PRO A 91 24.36 -19.65 4.81
C PRO A 91 24.23 -18.12 4.83
N GLY A 92 23.02 -17.60 4.60
CA GLY A 92 22.76 -16.16 4.57
C GLY A 92 23.36 -15.44 3.35
N ALA A 93 23.67 -16.16 2.26
CA ALA A 93 24.23 -15.56 1.05
C ALA A 93 23.33 -14.48 0.42
N LEU A 94 22.00 -14.66 0.49
CA LEU A 94 21.03 -13.66 0.00
C LEU A 94 20.94 -12.42 0.91
N GLU A 95 21.14 -12.59 2.21
CA GLU A 95 21.05 -11.51 3.20
C GLU A 95 22.33 -10.66 3.22
N ARG A 96 23.47 -11.28 2.89
CA ARG A 96 24.78 -10.61 2.75
C ARG A 96 24.90 -9.84 1.43
N ALA A 97 24.07 -10.17 0.44
CA ALA A 97 23.97 -9.43 -0.80
C ALA A 97 23.36 -8.06 -0.53
N GLU A 98 24.18 -7.09 -0.14
CA GLU A 98 23.78 -5.69 -0.20
C GLU A 98 23.37 -5.38 -1.65
N PRO A 99 22.16 -4.84 -1.92
CA PRO A 99 21.85 -4.35 -3.25
C PRO A 99 22.94 -3.37 -3.63
N PRO A 100 23.45 -3.37 -4.88
CA PRO A 100 24.58 -2.54 -5.26
C PRO A 100 24.29 -1.11 -4.84
N ARG A 101 25.06 -0.61 -3.86
CA ARG A 101 25.06 0.80 -3.51
C ARG A 101 25.49 1.51 -4.79
N ARG A 102 24.53 2.01 -5.56
CA ARG A 102 24.79 2.85 -6.74
C ARG A 102 25.39 4.17 -6.23
N GLY A 103 26.68 4.12 -5.91
CA GLY A 103 27.52 5.24 -5.55
C GLY A 103 28.23 5.75 -6.79
N GLY A 104 27.62 6.72 -7.46
CA GLY A 104 28.30 7.61 -8.40
C GLY A 104 28.26 9.03 -7.84
N PHE A 105 29.43 9.62 -7.59
CA PHE A 105 29.68 10.92 -6.95
C PHE A 105 29.17 12.15 -7.74
N LEU A 106 28.16 12.00 -8.59
CA LEU A 106 27.66 13.06 -9.49
C LEU A 106 26.13 13.17 -9.58
N PHE A 107 25.37 12.34 -8.85
CA PHE A 107 23.92 12.46 -8.80
C PHE A 107 23.45 12.56 -7.36
N ARG A 108 23.35 13.81 -6.87
CA ARG A 108 22.33 14.18 -5.89
C ARG A 108 21.06 13.46 -6.33
N ARG A 109 20.55 12.49 -5.55
CA ARG A 109 19.28 11.79 -5.84
C ARG A 109 18.22 12.87 -6.01
N THR A 110 18.01 13.33 -7.24
CA THR A 110 16.83 14.09 -7.61
C THR A 110 15.72 13.14 -7.22
N LYS A 111 14.90 13.51 -6.22
CA LYS A 111 13.71 12.75 -5.81
C LYS A 111 13.11 12.18 -7.08
N LEU A 112 13.26 10.87 -7.29
CA LEU A 112 12.60 10.24 -8.41
C LEU A 112 11.14 10.40 -8.02
N SER A 113 10.44 11.36 -8.63
CA SER A 113 9.05 11.64 -8.29
C SER A 113 8.29 10.37 -8.64
N ASN A 114 8.14 9.46 -7.68
CA ASN A 114 7.49 8.16 -7.89
C ASN A 114 6.10 8.46 -8.43
N ARG A 115 5.85 8.16 -9.69
CA ARG A 115 4.52 8.41 -10.26
C ARG A 115 3.54 7.40 -9.68
N PHE A 116 2.28 7.80 -9.54
CA PHE A 116 1.22 6.85 -9.23
C PHE A 116 1.14 5.77 -10.31
N GLY A 117 1.12 4.52 -9.86
CA GLY A 117 0.79 3.36 -10.66
C GLY A 117 -0.66 3.43 -11.17
N ASN A 118 -0.99 2.57 -12.14
CA ASN A 118 -2.34 2.54 -12.70
C ASN A 118 -3.38 2.04 -11.68
N ASP A 119 -2.97 1.10 -10.81
CA ASP A 119 -3.75 0.60 -9.68
C ASP A 119 -4.08 1.73 -8.69
N ALA A 120 -3.07 2.49 -8.25
CA ALA A 120 -3.29 3.59 -7.32
C ALA A 120 -4.15 4.71 -7.92
N LYS A 121 -3.91 5.08 -9.19
CA LYS A 121 -4.79 6.03 -9.91
C LYS A 121 -6.23 5.52 -9.94
N LYS A 122 -6.41 4.22 -10.18
CA LYS A 122 -7.74 3.60 -10.22
C LYS A 122 -8.41 3.63 -8.85
N ALA A 123 -7.68 3.30 -7.78
CA ALA A 123 -8.19 3.37 -6.41
C ALA A 123 -8.61 4.80 -6.03
N LEU A 124 -7.84 5.82 -6.43
CA LEU A 124 -8.20 7.23 -6.21
C LEU A 124 -9.48 7.61 -6.97
N GLU A 125 -9.65 7.17 -8.21
CA GLU A 125 -10.90 7.35 -8.97
C GLU A 125 -12.09 6.65 -8.28
N LEU A 126 -11.89 5.42 -7.81
CA LEU A 126 -12.91 4.65 -7.09
C LEU A 126 -13.30 5.32 -5.76
N SER A 127 -12.36 5.95 -5.06
CA SER A 127 -12.65 6.71 -3.83
C SER A 127 -13.63 7.86 -4.07
N LEU A 128 -13.53 8.55 -5.21
CA LEU A 128 -14.47 9.58 -5.60
C LEU A 128 -15.86 8.97 -5.84
N ARG A 129 -15.95 7.82 -6.52
CA ARG A 129 -17.24 7.13 -6.73
C ARG A 129 -17.89 6.72 -5.41
N VAL A 130 -17.09 6.24 -4.45
CA VAL A 130 -17.56 5.89 -3.10
C VAL A 130 -18.10 7.14 -2.40
N ALA A 131 -17.34 8.23 -2.36
CA ALA A 131 -17.78 9.48 -1.75
C ALA A 131 -19.11 9.97 -2.31
N LEU A 132 -19.26 9.93 -3.65
CA LEU A 132 -20.49 10.29 -4.34
C LEU A 132 -21.66 9.35 -3.98
N SER A 133 -21.42 8.04 -3.90
CA SER A 133 -22.47 7.08 -3.48
C SER A 133 -22.92 7.28 -2.03
N MET A 134 -22.04 7.79 -1.18
CA MET A 134 -22.34 8.16 0.20
C MET A 134 -22.93 9.58 0.31
N LYS A 135 -23.13 10.28 -0.81
CA LYS A 135 -23.58 11.68 -0.88
C LYS A 135 -22.67 12.66 -0.14
N HIS A 136 -21.39 12.30 0.05
CA HIS A 136 -20.40 13.20 0.63
C HIS A 136 -19.85 14.14 -0.44
N ASN A 137 -19.78 15.44 -0.12
CA ASN A 137 -19.18 16.46 -0.98
C ASN A 137 -17.64 16.49 -0.88
N TYR A 138 -17.06 15.75 0.06
CA TYR A 138 -15.62 15.63 0.29
C TYR A 138 -15.11 14.19 0.08
N ILE A 139 -13.79 14.04 -0.03
CA ILE A 139 -13.08 12.76 -0.06
C ILE A 139 -12.24 12.63 1.22
N GLY A 140 -12.69 11.79 2.14
CA GLY A 140 -12.01 11.43 3.37
C GLY A 140 -11.12 10.19 3.21
N THR A 141 -10.38 9.87 4.27
CA THR A 141 -9.52 8.68 4.31
C THR A 141 -10.31 7.39 4.13
N GLU A 142 -11.53 7.36 4.66
CA GLU A 142 -12.48 6.25 4.57
C GLU A 142 -12.88 5.93 3.12
N HIS A 143 -13.04 6.96 2.29
CA HIS A 143 -13.31 6.76 0.87
C HIS A 143 -12.09 6.21 0.14
N LEU A 144 -10.88 6.62 0.54
CA LEU A 144 -9.64 6.07 -0.02
C LEU A 144 -9.50 4.58 0.30
N LEU A 145 -9.75 4.18 1.55
CA LEU A 145 -9.73 2.78 1.97
C LEU A 145 -10.72 1.93 1.17
N LEU A 146 -11.96 2.40 1.05
CA LEU A 146 -12.98 1.71 0.25
C LEU A 146 -12.62 1.69 -1.25
N GLY A 147 -12.01 2.76 -1.76
CA GLY A 147 -11.49 2.82 -3.13
C GLY A 147 -10.38 1.79 -3.40
N VAL A 148 -9.46 1.60 -2.45
CA VAL A 148 -8.42 0.55 -2.51
C VAL A 148 -9.03 -0.85 -2.46
N LEU A 149 -10.00 -1.10 -1.58
CA LEU A 149 -10.67 -2.40 -1.51
C LEU A 149 -11.47 -2.76 -2.76
N ARG A 150 -12.01 -1.76 -3.48
CA ARG A 150 -12.69 -1.95 -4.77
C ARG A 150 -11.73 -2.23 -5.92
N ASP A 151 -10.46 -1.87 -5.80
CA ASP A 151 -9.49 -2.23 -6.82
C ASP A 151 -9.05 -3.69 -6.61
N GLU A 152 -9.45 -4.54 -7.54
CA GLU A 152 -9.12 -5.97 -7.52
C GLU A 152 -7.65 -6.22 -7.90
N ARG A 153 -7.03 -5.29 -8.63
CA ARG A 153 -5.67 -5.44 -9.17
C ARG A 153 -4.59 -4.95 -8.22
N GLY A 154 -4.90 -3.98 -7.36
CA GLY A 154 -3.95 -3.38 -6.44
C GLY A 154 -3.48 -4.32 -5.33
N THR A 155 -2.17 -4.33 -5.09
CA THR A 155 -1.53 -5.13 -4.04
C THR A 155 -2.04 -4.74 -2.65
N GLY A 156 -2.24 -3.45 -2.38
CA GLY A 156 -2.82 -2.99 -1.11
C GLY A 156 -4.21 -3.58 -0.85
N GLY A 157 -5.10 -3.54 -1.85
CA GLY A 157 -6.42 -4.15 -1.73
C GLY A 157 -6.35 -5.66 -1.49
N ARG A 158 -5.46 -6.35 -2.22
CA ARG A 158 -5.27 -7.81 -2.12
C ARG A 158 -4.85 -8.20 -0.70
N LEU A 159 -3.84 -7.54 -0.15
CA LEU A 159 -3.33 -7.80 1.20
C LEU A 159 -4.37 -7.54 2.30
N LEU A 160 -5.27 -6.57 2.11
CA LEU A 160 -6.39 -6.34 3.03
C LEU A 160 -7.44 -7.46 2.94
N ARG A 161 -7.74 -7.94 1.73
CA ARG A 161 -8.68 -9.06 1.51
C ARG A 161 -8.16 -10.38 2.06
N GLU A 162 -6.87 -10.65 1.90
CA GLU A 162 -6.20 -11.82 2.49
C GLU A 162 -6.31 -11.83 4.02
N ARG A 163 -6.36 -10.65 4.64
CA ARG A 163 -6.64 -10.46 6.08
C ARG A 163 -8.13 -10.42 6.43
N GLY A 164 -9.01 -10.84 5.50
CA GLY A 164 -10.44 -10.97 5.72
C GLY A 164 -11.25 -9.68 5.58
N MET A 165 -10.65 -8.56 5.16
CA MET A 165 -11.42 -7.34 4.89
C MET A 165 -12.16 -7.45 3.55
N THR A 166 -13.49 -7.34 3.58
CA THR A 166 -14.30 -7.20 2.37
C THR A 166 -14.80 -5.76 2.22
N HIS A 167 -15.07 -5.35 0.99
CA HIS A 167 -15.62 -4.03 0.71
C HIS A 167 -16.89 -3.75 1.53
N ASP A 168 -17.83 -4.70 1.56
CA ASP A 168 -19.13 -4.52 2.19
C ASP A 168 -19.02 -4.47 3.72
N ARG A 169 -18.21 -5.35 4.32
CA ARG A 169 -17.96 -5.30 5.76
C ARG A 169 -17.29 -3.99 6.15
N THR A 170 -16.31 -3.54 5.37
CA THR A 170 -15.59 -2.28 5.61
C THR A 170 -16.51 -1.07 5.46
N MET A 171 -17.43 -1.10 4.48
CA MET A 171 -18.45 -0.07 4.31
C MET A 171 -19.32 0.09 5.57
N GLU A 172 -19.75 -1.02 6.16
CA GLU A 172 -20.54 -0.97 7.40
C GLU A 172 -19.74 -0.44 8.60
N LEU A 173 -18.46 -0.82 8.72
CA LEU A 173 -17.57 -0.27 9.74
C LEU A 173 -17.35 1.24 9.57
N VAL A 174 -17.13 1.70 8.33
CA VAL A 174 -16.98 3.12 8.01
C VAL A 174 -18.25 3.89 8.36
N LYS A 175 -19.43 3.39 7.98
CA LYS A 175 -20.70 4.02 8.35
C LYS A 175 -20.88 4.09 9.87
N ALA A 176 -20.50 3.04 10.59
CA ALA A 176 -20.54 3.04 12.06
C ALA A 176 -19.59 4.07 12.66
N ALA A 177 -18.35 4.15 12.17
CA ALA A 177 -17.38 5.13 12.62
C ALA A 177 -17.85 6.58 12.36
N LEU A 178 -18.40 6.86 11.17
CA LEU A 178 -18.92 8.18 10.82
C LEU A 178 -20.05 8.65 11.74
N ARG A 179 -20.92 7.74 12.20
CA ARG A 179 -21.99 8.07 13.16
C ARG A 179 -21.47 8.47 14.54
N ASN A 180 -20.25 8.05 14.90
CA ASN A 180 -19.64 8.34 16.20
C ASN A 180 -18.78 9.62 16.19
N VAL A 181 -18.56 10.21 15.01
CA VAL A 181 -17.74 11.42 14.81
C VAL A 181 -18.61 12.68 14.64
N ALA A 182 -19.90 12.51 14.36
CA ALA A 182 -20.90 13.57 14.27
C ALA A 182 -21.54 13.86 15.64
#